data_AF-A0A261SVA8-F1
#
_entry.id   AF-A0A261SVA8-F1
#
_cell.length_a   1.000
_cell.length_b   1.000
_cell.length_c   1.000
_cell.angle_alpha   90.00
_cell.angle_beta   90.00
_cell.angle_gamma   90.00
#
_symmetry.space_group_name_H-M   'P 1'
#
loop_
_entity.id
_entity.type
_entity.pdbx_description
1 polymer ?
#
loop_
_entity_poly.entity_id
_entity_poly.type
_entity_poly.pdbx_seq_one_letter_code
_entity_poly.pdbx_strand_id
1 'polypeptide(L)'
;MAKLRNLSLRTTLIALVLFFIATLLAVGVIAMQQLWSVSNKQRAMYTDTVVPVRTVLDAARQGATHFRRMYVYIIQTDRKARDNELRLNEESEKTVLEAMRLLQSESTDPALKDLGAKLAQTWTQYKRAVGVIQGMADRGDPAAMADLHKDSAQLHIAVRNLLMDAAKRQEDMARQDTEEAAAAVKRTFWTLTVLIALCALISGLLGAWLVRSVMRQLGGEPAYAARVAQEVAAGNLAVQVDLRANDGTSVLANMEAMRANLANLVSQVRQTSESIATGATQISSGNTDLSQRTEEQAANVEETAASMEQMNATVKQNLDSVGTASQLAGSASQAATRGGEVVGNVVSTMDQISASSRKIVDIISVIDSIAFQTNILALNAAVEAARAGEQGRGFAVVASEVRALAQRSAGAAKEIKLLIGESVGKVETGAQLVTEAGSTMDDIVTQVRRVADLIGEIGAAAHEQSQGISQVGDAINQLDQTTQQNAALVEESAAAAISLNEQAARLVQLVSVFRLGSDAPRKAAPPPPATLPAAPAQVAPQPGAPAQAARVESSPAATAHAPAAPVHRAAPSTARPAARPTARTPAARSASATDATVKRRPQLGAQAKPAPGNGKTAPAGDDWESF
;
A
#
# COMPACT_ATOMS: atom_id res chain seq x y z
N MET A 1 -6.35 -40.99 29.73
CA MET A 1 -7.27 -39.92 29.29
C MET A 1 -6.62 -38.78 28.49
N ALA A 2 -5.30 -38.53 28.58
CA ALA A 2 -4.65 -37.44 27.81
C ALA A 2 -4.63 -37.64 26.27
N LYS A 3 -4.47 -38.88 25.79
CA LYS A 3 -4.52 -39.21 24.35
C LYS A 3 -5.90 -39.04 23.71
N LEU A 4 -6.99 -39.09 24.51
CA LEU A 4 -8.36 -38.91 24.02
C LEU A 4 -8.71 -37.46 23.68
N ARG A 5 -7.90 -36.49 24.14
CA ARG A 5 -8.18 -35.06 24.00
C ARG A 5 -7.80 -34.50 22.62
N ASN A 6 -7.02 -35.25 21.83
CA ASN A 6 -6.52 -34.84 20.51
C ASN A 6 -7.05 -35.72 19.36
N LEU A 7 -8.05 -36.58 19.59
CA LEU A 7 -8.68 -37.29 18.47
C LEU A 7 -9.49 -36.32 17.61
N SER A 8 -9.32 -36.43 16.30
CA SER A 8 -10.16 -35.72 15.34
C SER A 8 -11.65 -36.05 15.58
N LEU A 9 -12.54 -35.10 15.33
CA LEU A 9 -13.98 -35.30 15.50
C LEU A 9 -14.46 -36.55 14.73
N ARG A 10 -13.93 -36.75 13.53
CA ARG A 10 -14.18 -37.90 12.67
C ARG A 10 -13.81 -39.22 13.36
N THR A 11 -12.61 -39.32 13.92
CA THR A 11 -12.16 -40.53 14.61
C THR A 11 -12.99 -40.85 15.85
N THR A 12 -13.42 -39.83 16.59
CA THR A 12 -14.25 -40.00 17.79
C THR A 12 -15.66 -40.48 17.43
N LEU A 13 -16.27 -39.92 16.37
CA LEU A 13 -17.56 -40.37 15.83
C LEU A 13 -17.51 -41.83 15.36
N ILE A 14 -16.49 -42.19 14.57
CA ILE A 14 -16.32 -43.56 14.06
C ILE A 14 -16.13 -44.54 15.23
N ALA A 15 -15.29 -44.20 16.21
CA ALA A 15 -15.05 -45.04 17.38
C ALA A 15 -16.32 -45.27 18.21
N LEU A 16 -17.16 -44.24 18.37
CA LEU A 16 -18.42 -44.34 19.11
C LEU A 16 -19.44 -45.24 18.39
N VAL A 17 -19.56 -45.11 17.07
CA VAL A 17 -20.43 -45.97 16.25
C VAL A 17 -19.95 -47.42 16.29
N LEU A 18 -18.64 -47.66 16.13
CA LEU A 18 -18.07 -49.01 16.21
C LEU A 18 -18.25 -49.64 17.60
N PHE A 19 -18.09 -48.85 18.66
CA PHE A 19 -18.37 -49.30 20.02
C PHE A 19 -19.83 -49.74 20.17
N PHE A 20 -20.78 -48.96 19.66
CA PHE A 20 -22.21 -49.30 19.73
C PHE A 20 -22.58 -50.56 18.93
N ILE A 21 -21.99 -50.73 17.74
CA ILE A 21 -22.17 -51.94 16.93
C ILE A 21 -21.62 -53.16 17.67
N ALA A 22 -20.41 -53.05 18.25
CA ALA A 22 -19.77 -54.14 18.96
C ALA A 22 -20.56 -54.56 20.22
N THR A 23 -21.09 -53.60 21.00
CA THR A 23 -21.89 -53.92 22.19
C THR A 23 -23.23 -54.53 21.84
N LEU A 24 -23.92 -54.04 20.80
CA LEU A 24 -25.16 -54.64 20.31
C LEU A 24 -24.96 -56.09 19.86
N LEU A 25 -23.90 -56.36 19.09
CA LEU A 25 -23.56 -57.72 18.66
C LEU A 25 -23.27 -58.62 19.86
N ALA A 26 -22.51 -58.15 20.85
CA ALA A 26 -22.19 -58.93 22.05
C ALA A 26 -23.45 -59.29 22.85
N VAL A 27 -24.36 -58.33 23.08
CA VAL A 27 -25.65 -58.59 23.77
C VAL A 27 -26.52 -59.54 22.97
N GLY A 28 -26.58 -59.37 21.65
CA GLY A 28 -27.33 -60.26 20.75
C GLY A 28 -26.84 -61.71 20.80
N VAL A 29 -25.52 -61.93 20.77
CA VAL A 29 -24.92 -63.27 20.87
C VAL A 29 -25.24 -63.92 22.21
N ILE A 30 -25.09 -63.19 23.32
CA ILE A 30 -25.40 -63.71 24.67
C ILE A 30 -26.88 -64.07 24.79
N ALA A 31 -27.78 -63.20 24.32
CA ALA A 31 -29.22 -63.45 24.34
C ALA A 31 -29.59 -64.70 23.52
N MET A 32 -29.02 -64.84 22.32
CA MET A 32 -29.26 -65.99 21.44
C MET A 32 -28.75 -67.31 22.06
N GLN A 33 -27.56 -67.29 22.67
CA GLN A 33 -27.00 -68.46 23.35
C GLN A 33 -27.84 -68.90 24.55
N GLN A 34 -28.33 -67.95 25.35
CA GLN A 34 -29.19 -68.25 26.50
C GLN A 34 -30.58 -68.75 26.07
N LEU A 35 -31.18 -68.15 25.05
CA LEU A 35 -32.46 -68.60 24.50
C LEU A 35 -32.37 -70.03 23.94
N TRP A 36 -31.26 -70.35 23.27
CA TRP A 36 -30.99 -71.70 22.77
C TRP A 36 -30.89 -72.73 23.90
N SER A 37 -30.22 -72.37 25.01
CA SER A 37 -30.12 -73.22 26.21
C SER A 37 -31.49 -73.49 26.85
N VAL A 38 -32.33 -72.47 26.99
CA VAL A 38 -33.69 -72.60 27.53
C VAL A 38 -34.56 -73.47 26.61
N SER A 39 -34.51 -73.24 25.30
CA SER A 39 -35.27 -74.02 24.32
C SER A 39 -34.90 -75.50 24.34
N ASN A 40 -33.60 -75.83 24.44
CA ASN A 40 -33.13 -77.21 24.52
C ASN A 40 -33.61 -77.90 25.80
N LYS A 41 -33.55 -77.23 26.97
CA LYS A 41 -34.06 -77.78 28.23
C LYS A 41 -35.57 -78.00 28.21
N GLN A 42 -36.31 -77.07 27.61
CA GLN A 42 -37.77 -77.19 27.51
C GLN A 42 -38.20 -78.36 26.62
N ARG A 43 -37.40 -78.70 25.59
CA ARG A 43 -37.66 -79.85 24.72
C ARG A 43 -37.38 -81.19 25.41
N ALA A 44 -36.36 -81.25 26.25
CA ALA A 44 -36.00 -82.44 27.04
C ALA A 44 -37.00 -82.74 28.17
N MET A 45 -37.69 -81.73 28.69
CA MET A 45 -38.65 -81.87 29.79
C MET A 45 -39.78 -82.88 29.51
N TYR A 46 -40.25 -83.00 28.27
CA TYR A 46 -41.31 -83.96 27.94
C TYR A 46 -40.80 -85.42 28.04
N THR A 47 -39.65 -85.72 27.45
CA THR A 47 -39.09 -87.08 27.39
C THR A 47 -38.47 -87.50 28.71
N ASP A 48 -37.77 -86.61 29.39
CA ASP A 48 -36.89 -86.99 30.50
C ASP A 48 -37.60 -86.86 31.86
N THR A 49 -38.66 -86.07 31.91
CA THR A 49 -39.37 -85.76 33.15
C THR A 49 -40.80 -86.31 33.15
N VAL A 50 -41.60 -86.05 32.11
CA VAL A 50 -43.04 -86.41 32.10
C VAL A 50 -43.29 -87.88 31.77
N VAL A 51 -42.60 -88.43 30.75
CA VAL A 51 -42.79 -89.82 30.31
C VAL A 51 -42.46 -90.84 31.41
N PRO A 52 -41.35 -90.72 32.18
CA PRO A 52 -41.04 -91.62 33.28
C PRO A 52 -42.12 -91.66 34.38
N VAL A 53 -42.64 -90.49 34.80
CA VAL A 53 -43.70 -90.40 35.81
C VAL A 53 -44.93 -91.18 35.36
N ARG A 54 -45.34 -90.95 34.11
CA ARG A 54 -46.48 -91.64 33.51
C ARG A 54 -46.27 -93.15 33.46
N THR A 55 -45.08 -93.60 33.03
CA THR A 55 -44.75 -95.02 32.88
C THR A 55 -44.87 -95.77 34.21
N VAL A 56 -44.32 -95.21 35.29
CA VAL A 56 -44.40 -95.82 36.62
C VAL A 56 -45.83 -95.81 37.17
N LEU A 57 -46.59 -94.73 36.94
CA LEU A 57 -47.99 -94.63 37.36
C LEU A 57 -48.89 -95.63 36.61
N ASP A 58 -48.70 -95.77 35.30
CA ASP A 58 -49.44 -96.73 34.48
C ASP A 58 -49.09 -98.18 34.89
N ALA A 59 -47.82 -98.47 35.20
CA ALA A 59 -47.41 -99.76 35.75
C ALA A 59 -48.07 -100.08 37.09
N ALA A 60 -48.25 -99.10 37.99
CA ALA A 60 -48.95 -99.33 39.25
C ALA A 60 -50.42 -99.72 39.03
N ARG A 61 -51.10 -99.03 38.11
CA ARG A 61 -52.49 -99.32 37.71
C ARG A 61 -52.61 -100.70 37.07
N GLN A 62 -51.67 -101.04 36.19
CA GLN A 62 -51.66 -102.32 35.50
C GLN A 62 -51.26 -103.48 36.42
N GLY A 63 -50.35 -103.27 37.36
CA GLY A 63 -50.04 -104.25 38.41
C GLY A 63 -51.26 -104.58 39.28
N ALA A 64 -52.09 -103.58 39.62
CA ALA A 64 -53.39 -103.79 40.28
C ALA A 64 -54.40 -104.54 39.41
N THR A 65 -54.43 -104.20 38.12
CA THR A 65 -55.26 -104.92 37.14
C THR A 65 -54.84 -106.38 37.04
N HIS A 66 -53.53 -106.65 37.02
CA HIS A 66 -52.98 -108.01 36.94
C HIS A 66 -53.43 -108.88 38.11
N PHE A 67 -53.40 -108.34 39.34
CA PHE A 67 -53.87 -109.06 40.52
C PHE A 67 -55.38 -109.31 40.47
N ARG A 68 -56.17 -108.29 40.10
CA ARG A 68 -57.63 -108.38 39.98
C ARG A 68 -58.06 -109.43 38.94
N ARG A 69 -57.35 -109.55 37.81
CA ARG A 69 -57.66 -110.56 36.79
C ARG A 69 -57.43 -111.98 37.27
N MET A 70 -56.57 -112.20 38.26
CA MET A 70 -56.41 -113.53 38.87
C MET A 70 -57.68 -113.99 39.59
N TYR A 71 -58.47 -113.07 40.16
CA TYR A 71 -59.80 -113.42 40.69
C TYR A 71 -60.72 -113.94 39.58
N VAL A 72 -60.72 -113.26 38.44
CA VAL A 72 -61.55 -113.64 37.28
C VAL A 72 -61.07 -114.98 36.72
N TYR A 73 -59.75 -115.20 36.62
CA TYR A 73 -59.16 -116.44 36.15
C TYR A 73 -59.57 -117.66 36.97
N ILE A 74 -59.57 -117.55 38.31
CA ILE A 74 -59.91 -118.68 39.20
C ILE A 74 -61.41 -119.03 39.13
N ILE A 75 -62.30 -118.05 38.96
CA ILE A 75 -63.76 -118.28 38.92
C ILE A 75 -64.21 -118.86 37.57
N GLN A 76 -63.45 -118.59 36.51
CA GLN A 76 -63.86 -118.94 35.15
C GLN A 76 -63.68 -120.43 34.84
N THR A 77 -64.74 -121.07 34.33
CA THR A 77 -64.74 -122.48 33.94
C THR A 77 -64.43 -122.72 32.46
N ASP A 78 -64.65 -121.72 31.60
CA ASP A 78 -64.32 -121.78 30.17
C ASP A 78 -62.83 -121.56 29.90
N ARG A 79 -62.22 -122.47 29.14
CA ARG A 79 -60.78 -122.42 28.83
C ARG A 79 -60.41 -121.21 27.98
N LYS A 80 -61.22 -120.85 26.98
CA LYS A 80 -60.91 -119.71 26.10
C LYS A 80 -60.93 -118.38 26.86
N ALA A 81 -61.87 -118.22 27.78
CA ALA A 81 -61.95 -117.05 28.64
C ALA A 81 -60.78 -116.96 29.63
N ARG A 82 -60.34 -118.10 30.20
CA ARG A 82 -59.11 -118.15 31.00
C ARG A 82 -57.88 -117.75 30.21
N ASP A 83 -57.72 -118.26 28.98
CA ASP A 83 -56.62 -117.90 28.09
C ASP A 83 -56.61 -116.39 27.75
N ASN A 84 -57.78 -115.78 27.56
CA ASN A 84 -57.89 -114.33 27.33
C ASN A 84 -57.50 -113.49 28.56
N GLU A 85 -57.87 -113.92 29.77
CA GLU A 85 -57.43 -113.25 31.01
C GLU A 85 -55.91 -113.35 31.20
N LEU A 86 -55.29 -114.48 30.84
CA LEU A 86 -53.84 -114.62 30.83
C LEU A 86 -53.18 -113.66 29.84
N ARG A 87 -53.69 -113.59 28.60
CA ARG A 87 -53.18 -112.65 27.59
C ARG A 87 -53.24 -111.19 28.07
N LEU A 88 -54.34 -110.79 28.70
CA LEU A 88 -54.48 -109.44 29.26
C LEU A 88 -53.58 -109.22 30.49
N ASN A 89 -53.32 -110.27 31.27
CA ASN A 89 -52.32 -110.22 32.34
C ASN A 89 -50.89 -110.08 31.82
N GLU A 90 -50.54 -110.73 30.70
CA GLU A 90 -49.25 -110.55 30.05
C GLU A 90 -49.06 -109.10 29.57
N GLU A 91 -50.13 -108.45 29.07
CA GLU A 91 -50.10 -107.02 28.73
C GLU A 91 -49.88 -106.14 29.97
N SER A 92 -50.59 -106.40 31.07
CA SER A 92 -50.35 -105.70 32.34
C SER A 92 -48.93 -105.93 32.86
N GLU A 93 -48.40 -107.16 32.74
CA GLU A 93 -47.04 -107.50 33.11
C GLU A 93 -46.00 -106.73 32.31
N LYS A 94 -46.20 -106.57 30.99
CA LYS A 94 -45.28 -105.76 30.15
C LYS A 94 -45.08 -104.35 30.69
N THR A 95 -46.15 -103.70 31.15
CA THR A 95 -46.03 -102.34 31.71
C THR A 95 -45.28 -102.30 33.04
N VAL A 96 -45.43 -103.33 33.89
CA VAL A 96 -44.66 -103.46 35.13
C VAL A 96 -43.18 -103.72 34.82
N LEU A 97 -42.89 -104.57 33.84
CA LEU A 97 -41.53 -104.83 33.38
C LEU A 97 -40.89 -103.59 32.74
N GLU A 98 -41.66 -102.78 32.01
CA GLU A 98 -41.21 -101.52 31.44
C GLU A 98 -40.85 -100.50 32.53
N ALA A 99 -41.69 -100.34 33.55
CA ALA A 99 -41.36 -99.52 34.71
C ALA A 99 -40.16 -100.07 35.48
N MET A 100 -40.03 -101.39 35.64
CA MET A 100 -38.83 -102.01 36.22
C MET A 100 -37.56 -101.67 35.42
N ARG A 101 -37.62 -101.76 34.08
CA ARG A 101 -36.51 -101.43 33.19
C ARG A 101 -36.13 -99.94 33.31
N LEU A 102 -37.12 -99.06 33.29
CA LEU A 102 -36.95 -97.62 33.49
C LEU A 102 -36.25 -97.34 34.83
N LEU A 103 -36.75 -97.92 35.93
CA LEU A 103 -36.22 -97.69 37.27
C LEU A 103 -34.81 -98.25 37.48
N GLN A 104 -34.48 -99.41 36.90
CA GLN A 104 -33.18 -100.05 37.10
C GLN A 104 -32.10 -99.57 36.13
N SER A 105 -32.45 -99.39 34.85
CA SER A 105 -31.47 -99.22 33.77
C SER A 105 -31.42 -97.81 33.18
N GLU A 106 -32.54 -97.08 33.17
CA GLU A 106 -32.62 -95.76 32.53
C GLU A 106 -32.55 -94.61 33.55
N SER A 107 -33.05 -94.81 34.77
CA SER A 107 -32.98 -93.80 35.82
C SER A 107 -31.55 -93.64 36.34
N THR A 108 -31.11 -92.41 36.54
CA THR A 108 -29.84 -92.07 37.20
C THR A 108 -29.99 -91.83 38.71
N ASP A 109 -31.22 -91.74 39.22
CA ASP A 109 -31.48 -91.47 40.64
C ASP A 109 -31.25 -92.73 41.50
N PRO A 110 -30.36 -92.69 42.50
CA PRO A 110 -30.07 -93.84 43.36
C PRO A 110 -31.30 -94.41 44.06
N ALA A 111 -32.26 -93.56 44.46
CA ALA A 111 -33.48 -94.00 45.15
C ALA A 111 -34.44 -94.74 44.20
N LEU A 112 -34.61 -94.27 42.96
CA LEU A 112 -35.38 -94.98 41.94
C LEU A 112 -34.75 -96.33 41.57
N LYS A 113 -33.40 -96.42 41.50
CA LYS A 113 -32.71 -97.69 41.28
C LYS A 113 -32.95 -98.69 42.41
N ASP A 114 -32.88 -98.24 43.66
CA ASP A 114 -33.18 -99.09 44.83
C ASP A 114 -34.65 -99.57 44.82
N LEU A 115 -35.60 -98.68 44.52
CA LEU A 115 -37.00 -99.03 44.35
C LEU A 115 -37.21 -100.03 43.21
N GLY A 116 -36.51 -99.84 42.08
CA GLY A 116 -36.52 -100.76 40.95
C GLY A 116 -35.96 -102.15 41.29
N ALA A 117 -34.88 -102.23 42.09
CA ALA A 117 -34.32 -103.48 42.58
C ALA A 117 -35.30 -104.23 43.50
N LYS A 118 -35.89 -103.52 44.48
CA LYS A 118 -36.92 -104.06 45.38
C LYS A 118 -38.16 -104.50 44.61
N LEU A 119 -38.59 -103.71 43.62
CA LEU A 119 -39.71 -104.03 42.75
C LEU A 119 -39.46 -105.32 41.98
N ALA A 120 -38.28 -105.49 41.37
CA ALA A 120 -37.94 -106.71 40.65
C ALA A 120 -37.94 -107.95 41.54
N GLN A 121 -37.35 -107.84 42.74
CA GLN A 121 -37.35 -108.93 43.72
C GLN A 121 -38.79 -109.30 44.14
N THR A 122 -39.59 -108.29 44.50
CA THR A 122 -40.98 -108.48 44.94
C THR A 122 -41.87 -109.00 43.82
N TRP A 123 -41.69 -108.49 42.59
CA TRP A 123 -42.41 -108.95 41.40
C TRP A 123 -42.09 -110.42 41.08
N THR A 124 -40.84 -110.83 41.22
CA THR A 124 -40.44 -112.23 41.02
C THR A 124 -41.11 -113.15 42.04
N GLN A 125 -41.15 -112.74 43.31
CA GLN A 125 -41.86 -113.48 44.36
C GLN A 125 -43.37 -113.53 44.09
N TYR A 126 -43.96 -112.39 43.71
CA TYR A 126 -45.36 -112.28 43.33
C TYR A 126 -45.72 -113.20 42.16
N LYS A 127 -44.95 -113.18 41.07
CA LYS A 127 -45.16 -114.03 39.89
C LYS A 127 -45.05 -115.51 40.23
N ARG A 128 -44.11 -115.89 41.11
CA ARG A 128 -44.01 -117.28 41.58
C ARG A 128 -45.24 -117.71 42.36
N ALA A 129 -45.72 -116.87 43.28
CA ALA A 129 -46.95 -117.13 44.03
C ALA A 129 -48.17 -117.25 43.11
N VAL A 130 -48.29 -116.33 42.14
CA VAL A 130 -49.33 -116.36 41.10
C VAL A 130 -49.25 -117.63 40.24
N GLY A 131 -48.05 -118.08 39.86
CA GLY A 131 -47.90 -119.32 39.07
C GLY A 131 -48.37 -120.57 39.82
N VAL A 132 -48.16 -120.63 41.14
CA VAL A 132 -48.73 -121.71 41.98
C VAL A 132 -50.26 -121.63 42.00
N ILE A 133 -50.83 -120.43 42.13
CA ILE A 133 -52.29 -120.19 42.10
C ILE A 133 -52.90 -120.56 40.76
N GLN A 134 -52.23 -120.22 39.65
CA GLN A 134 -52.64 -120.64 38.31
C GLN A 134 -52.67 -122.16 38.19
N GLY A 135 -51.62 -122.86 38.62
CA GLY A 135 -51.57 -124.32 38.61
C GLY A 135 -52.62 -124.98 39.51
N MET A 136 -53.01 -124.35 40.63
CA MET A 136 -54.12 -124.80 41.47
C MET A 136 -55.47 -124.60 40.77
N ALA A 137 -55.69 -123.44 40.17
CA ALA A 137 -56.91 -123.12 39.42
C ALA A 137 -57.09 -124.04 38.19
N ASP A 138 -56.00 -124.39 37.50
CA ASP A 138 -56.02 -125.31 36.35
C ASP A 138 -56.45 -126.73 36.72
N ARG A 139 -56.11 -127.17 37.96
CA ARG A 139 -56.53 -128.45 38.52
C ARG A 139 -57.91 -128.41 39.20
N GLY A 140 -58.57 -127.25 39.22
CA GLY A 140 -59.87 -127.06 39.88
C GLY A 140 -59.80 -127.09 41.41
N ASP A 141 -58.64 -126.78 41.99
CA ASP A 141 -58.44 -126.79 43.44
C ASP A 141 -59.19 -125.61 44.10
N PRO A 142 -60.18 -125.87 44.99
CA PRO A 142 -60.94 -124.81 45.65
C PRO A 142 -60.07 -123.93 46.57
N ALA A 143 -58.87 -124.36 46.95
CA ALA A 143 -57.93 -123.57 47.75
C ALA A 143 -57.30 -122.40 46.98
N ALA A 144 -57.39 -122.38 45.63
CA ALA A 144 -56.76 -121.35 44.80
C ALA A 144 -57.16 -119.91 45.18
N MET A 145 -58.46 -119.69 45.49
CA MET A 145 -58.96 -118.38 45.92
C MET A 145 -58.50 -118.00 47.34
N ALA A 146 -58.38 -118.98 48.23
CA ALA A 146 -57.90 -118.74 49.59
C ALA A 146 -56.41 -118.36 49.57
N ASP A 147 -55.60 -119.04 48.75
CA ASP A 147 -54.18 -118.74 48.59
C ASP A 147 -53.94 -117.43 47.82
N LEU A 148 -54.82 -117.05 46.89
CA LEU A 148 -54.76 -115.72 46.26
C LEU A 148 -54.83 -114.58 47.28
N HIS A 149 -55.59 -114.76 48.37
CA HIS A 149 -55.76 -113.79 49.45
C HIS A 149 -54.65 -113.82 50.52
N LYS A 150 -53.74 -114.79 50.49
CA LYS A 150 -52.62 -114.87 51.44
C LYS A 150 -51.41 -114.09 50.92
N ASP A 151 -50.32 -114.79 50.62
CA ASP A 151 -49.03 -114.19 50.32
C ASP A 151 -49.05 -113.38 49.02
N SER A 152 -49.80 -113.81 48.00
CA SER A 152 -49.91 -113.08 46.73
C SER A 152 -50.61 -111.72 46.87
N ALA A 153 -51.58 -111.58 47.79
CA ALA A 153 -52.22 -110.30 48.05
C ALA A 153 -51.26 -109.32 48.72
N GLN A 154 -50.48 -109.79 49.69
CA GLN A 154 -49.45 -108.98 50.36
C GLN A 154 -48.34 -108.58 49.36
N LEU A 155 -47.88 -109.51 48.54
CA LEU A 155 -46.87 -109.24 47.50
C LEU A 155 -47.40 -108.27 46.43
N HIS A 156 -48.67 -108.38 46.03
CA HIS A 156 -49.29 -107.42 45.12
C HIS A 156 -49.32 -105.99 45.73
N ILE A 157 -49.74 -105.86 46.99
CA ILE A 157 -49.76 -104.57 47.69
C ILE A 157 -48.34 -104.00 47.77
N ALA A 158 -47.33 -104.83 48.04
CA ALA A 158 -45.93 -104.42 48.08
C ALA A 158 -45.45 -103.91 46.70
N VAL A 159 -45.75 -104.64 45.61
CA VAL A 159 -45.48 -104.20 44.23
C VAL A 159 -46.12 -102.84 43.94
N ARG A 160 -47.41 -102.68 44.27
CA ARG A 160 -48.13 -101.43 44.05
C ARG A 160 -47.52 -100.29 44.84
N ASN A 161 -47.20 -100.49 46.11
CA ASN A 161 -46.62 -99.46 46.96
C ASN A 161 -45.22 -99.04 46.46
N LEU A 162 -44.37 -99.99 46.05
CA LEU A 162 -43.07 -99.68 45.45
C LEU A 162 -43.20 -98.86 44.16
N LEU A 163 -44.18 -99.16 43.32
CA LEU A 163 -44.48 -98.36 42.13
C LEU A 163 -45.04 -96.97 42.48
N MET A 164 -45.85 -96.84 43.53
CA MET A 164 -46.33 -95.53 43.99
C MET A 164 -45.22 -94.67 44.60
N ASP A 165 -44.32 -95.26 45.38
CA ASP A 165 -43.15 -94.56 45.93
C ASP A 165 -42.21 -94.11 44.81
N ALA A 166 -42.03 -94.94 43.78
CA ALA A 166 -41.27 -94.57 42.59
C ALA A 166 -41.94 -93.46 41.78
N ALA A 167 -43.26 -93.49 41.62
CA ALA A 167 -44.01 -92.42 40.94
C ALA A 167 -43.89 -91.09 41.70
N LYS A 168 -44.01 -91.12 43.03
CA LYS A 168 -43.84 -89.94 43.88
C LYS A 168 -42.43 -89.37 43.79
N ARG A 169 -41.40 -90.22 43.83
CA ARG A 169 -40.00 -89.78 43.67
C ARG A 169 -39.76 -89.14 42.30
N GLN A 170 -40.34 -89.71 41.24
CA GLN A 170 -40.26 -89.16 39.90
C GLN A 170 -40.99 -87.80 39.79
N GLU A 171 -42.12 -87.62 40.49
CA GLU A 171 -42.85 -86.35 40.59
C GLU A 171 -42.06 -85.27 41.35
N ASP A 172 -41.40 -85.64 42.45
CA ASP A 172 -40.55 -84.71 43.22
C ASP A 172 -39.34 -84.23 42.39
N MET A 173 -38.70 -85.13 41.64
CA MET A 173 -37.63 -84.76 40.70
C MET A 173 -38.14 -83.84 39.60
N ALA A 174 -39.31 -84.15 39.04
CA ALA A 174 -39.94 -83.31 38.03
C ALA A 174 -40.20 -81.88 38.53
N ARG A 175 -40.68 -81.76 39.77
CA ARG A 175 -40.88 -80.46 40.40
C ARG A 175 -39.57 -79.70 40.57
N GLN A 176 -38.51 -80.34 41.05
CA GLN A 176 -37.19 -79.72 41.21
C GLN A 176 -36.65 -79.19 39.86
N ASP A 177 -36.71 -80.00 38.80
CA ASP A 177 -36.28 -79.59 37.46
C ASP A 177 -37.06 -78.37 36.95
N THR A 178 -38.37 -78.29 37.22
CA THR A 178 -39.19 -77.13 36.83
C THR A 178 -38.83 -75.85 37.59
N GLU A 179 -38.55 -75.97 38.89
CA GLU A 179 -38.16 -74.84 39.75
C GLU A 179 -36.78 -74.31 39.36
N GLU A 180 -35.82 -75.21 39.04
CA GLU A 180 -34.50 -74.84 38.54
C GLU A 180 -34.55 -74.17 37.16
N ALA A 181 -35.39 -74.68 36.25
CA ALA A 181 -35.60 -74.07 34.94
C ALA A 181 -36.20 -72.65 35.07
N ALA A 182 -37.19 -72.47 35.95
CA ALA A 182 -37.78 -71.15 36.23
C ALA A 182 -36.75 -70.17 36.82
N ALA A 183 -35.91 -70.63 37.76
CA ALA A 183 -34.83 -69.83 38.34
C ALA A 183 -33.78 -69.42 37.28
N ALA A 184 -33.43 -70.33 36.36
CA ALA A 184 -32.49 -70.05 35.27
C ALA A 184 -33.03 -68.99 34.29
N VAL A 185 -34.34 -69.03 33.97
CA VAL A 185 -35.01 -68.01 33.15
C VAL A 185 -34.99 -66.65 33.86
N LYS A 186 -35.31 -66.62 35.16
CA LYS A 186 -35.27 -65.38 35.96
C LYS A 186 -33.87 -64.77 36.02
N ARG A 187 -32.83 -65.59 36.22
CA ARG A 187 -31.43 -65.13 36.22
C ARG A 187 -31.03 -64.56 34.86
N THR A 188 -31.36 -65.27 33.78
CA THR A 188 -31.15 -64.84 32.39
C THR A 188 -31.76 -63.46 32.13
N PHE A 189 -33.04 -63.28 32.49
CA PHE A 189 -33.76 -62.02 32.32
C PHE A 189 -33.06 -60.84 33.02
N TRP A 190 -32.64 -61.00 34.28
CA TRP A 190 -31.95 -59.94 35.02
C TRP A 190 -30.55 -59.66 34.47
N THR A 191 -29.80 -60.67 34.04
CA THR A 191 -28.47 -60.46 33.42
C THR A 191 -28.55 -59.64 32.13
N LEU A 192 -29.52 -59.95 31.26
CA LEU A 192 -29.74 -59.18 30.03
C LEU A 192 -30.21 -57.75 30.33
N THR A 193 -31.10 -57.57 31.31
CA THR A 193 -31.60 -56.25 31.71
C THR A 193 -30.46 -55.34 32.20
N VAL A 194 -29.57 -55.86 33.05
CA VAL A 194 -28.41 -55.11 33.57
C VAL A 194 -27.44 -54.74 32.44
N LEU A 195 -27.15 -55.66 31.52
CA LEU A 195 -26.26 -55.41 30.38
C LEU A 195 -26.82 -54.32 29.45
N ILE A 196 -28.13 -54.36 29.16
CA ILE A 196 -28.79 -53.34 28.34
C ILE A 196 -28.75 -51.97 29.04
N ALA A 197 -29.08 -51.92 30.33
CA ALA A 197 -29.05 -50.68 31.10
C ALA A 197 -27.63 -50.06 31.16
N LEU A 198 -26.60 -50.90 31.35
CA LEU A 198 -25.20 -50.45 31.36
C LEU A 198 -24.77 -49.90 29.99
N CYS A 199 -25.16 -50.57 28.89
CA CYS A 199 -24.87 -50.09 27.53
C CYS A 199 -25.56 -48.74 27.25
N ALA A 200 -26.81 -48.58 27.67
CA ALA A 200 -27.55 -47.32 27.52
C ALA A 200 -26.88 -46.18 28.30
N LEU A 201 -26.45 -46.44 29.54
CA LEU A 201 -25.80 -45.45 30.40
C LEU A 201 -24.44 -45.00 29.83
N ILE A 202 -23.59 -45.94 29.41
CA ILE A 202 -22.28 -45.63 28.81
C ILE A 202 -22.47 -44.84 27.51
N SER A 203 -23.45 -45.22 26.67
CA SER A 203 -23.76 -44.53 25.42
C SER A 203 -24.23 -43.09 25.67
N GLY A 204 -25.09 -42.89 26.69
CA GLY A 204 -25.54 -41.55 27.09
C GLY A 204 -24.39 -40.66 27.57
N LEU A 205 -23.49 -41.18 28.41
CA LEU A 205 -22.33 -40.44 28.90
C LEU A 205 -21.35 -40.07 27.78
N LEU A 206 -21.05 -41.00 26.88
CA LEU A 206 -20.18 -40.75 25.72
C LEU A 206 -20.81 -39.76 24.74
N GLY A 207 -22.11 -39.87 24.49
CA GLY A 207 -22.86 -38.92 23.66
C GLY A 207 -22.84 -37.51 24.24
N ALA A 208 -23.14 -37.36 25.53
CA ALA A 208 -23.09 -36.06 26.21
C ALA A 208 -21.68 -35.46 26.20
N TRP A 209 -20.64 -36.27 26.41
CA TRP A 209 -19.25 -35.83 26.34
C TRP A 209 -18.87 -35.35 24.93
N LEU A 210 -19.28 -36.08 23.88
CA LEU A 210 -19.02 -35.71 22.49
C LEU A 210 -19.69 -34.38 22.14
N VAL A 211 -20.99 -34.24 22.40
CA VAL A 211 -21.74 -32.99 22.14
C VAL A 211 -21.08 -31.82 22.85
N ARG A 212 -20.70 -31.98 24.11
CA ARG A 212 -20.06 -30.92 24.90
C ARG A 212 -18.65 -30.58 24.39
N SER A 213 -17.90 -31.56 23.90
CA SER A 213 -16.59 -31.36 23.27
C SER A 213 -16.71 -30.57 21.96
N VAL A 214 -17.65 -30.98 21.08
CA VAL A 214 -17.94 -30.31 19.79
C VAL A 214 -18.38 -28.87 20.02
N MET A 215 -19.39 -28.65 20.86
CA MET A 215 -19.89 -27.32 21.17
C MET A 215 -18.82 -26.42 21.79
N ARG A 216 -17.84 -26.97 22.52
CA ARG A 216 -16.74 -26.19 23.08
C ARG A 216 -15.70 -25.81 22.02
N GLN A 217 -15.39 -26.70 21.08
CA GLN A 217 -14.46 -26.41 19.97
C GLN A 217 -15.04 -25.42 18.96
N LEU A 218 -16.34 -25.50 18.67
CA LEU A 218 -17.04 -24.55 17.81
C LEU A 218 -17.29 -23.20 18.48
N GLY A 219 -17.34 -23.15 19.82
CA GLY A 219 -17.62 -21.93 20.58
C GLY A 219 -19.10 -21.67 20.82
N GLY A 220 -19.98 -22.34 20.08
CA GLY A 220 -21.43 -22.21 20.18
C GLY A 220 -22.18 -23.30 19.42
N GLU A 221 -23.41 -23.00 19.03
CA GLU A 221 -24.20 -23.87 18.18
C GLU A 221 -23.65 -23.90 16.74
N PRO A 222 -23.57 -25.07 16.08
CA PRO A 222 -23.04 -25.16 14.72
C PRO A 222 -23.76 -24.27 13.70
N ALA A 223 -25.08 -24.15 13.82
CA ALA A 223 -25.89 -23.30 12.95
C ALA A 223 -25.55 -21.80 13.11
N TYR A 224 -25.28 -21.35 14.34
CA TYR A 224 -24.87 -19.98 14.61
C TYR A 224 -23.48 -19.69 14.02
N ALA A 225 -22.51 -20.58 14.23
CA ALA A 225 -21.18 -20.44 13.65
C ALA A 225 -21.21 -20.39 12.11
N ALA A 226 -22.04 -21.24 11.48
CA ALA A 226 -22.23 -21.21 10.04
C ALA A 226 -22.87 -19.90 9.56
N ARG A 227 -23.85 -19.36 10.30
CA ARG A 227 -24.47 -18.07 9.99
C ARG A 227 -23.47 -16.92 10.09
N VAL A 228 -22.68 -16.85 11.16
CA VAL A 228 -21.63 -15.83 11.32
C VAL A 228 -20.63 -15.90 10.16
N ALA A 229 -20.19 -17.10 9.79
CA ALA A 229 -19.31 -17.29 8.65
C ALA A 229 -19.93 -16.79 7.33
N GLN A 230 -21.22 -17.04 7.13
CA GLN A 230 -21.96 -16.60 5.94
C GLN A 230 -22.10 -15.07 5.91
N GLU A 231 -22.38 -14.43 7.04
CA GLU A 231 -22.45 -12.96 7.16
C GLU A 231 -21.09 -12.33 6.81
N VAL A 232 -19.99 -12.84 7.37
CA VAL A 232 -18.63 -12.34 7.08
C VAL A 232 -18.27 -12.57 5.61
N ALA A 233 -18.59 -13.73 5.04
CA ALA A 233 -18.35 -14.03 3.62
C ALA A 233 -19.17 -13.14 2.68
N ALA A 234 -20.37 -12.73 3.09
CA ALA A 234 -21.21 -11.78 2.37
C ALA A 234 -20.77 -10.31 2.54
N GLY A 235 -19.67 -10.06 3.26
CA GLY A 235 -19.14 -8.72 3.51
C GLY A 235 -19.81 -7.99 4.68
N ASN A 236 -20.69 -8.63 5.45
CA ASN A 236 -21.26 -8.04 6.65
C ASN A 236 -20.29 -8.16 7.83
N LEU A 237 -19.44 -7.14 8.00
CA LEU A 237 -18.52 -7.04 9.13
C LEU A 237 -19.15 -6.30 10.33
N ALA A 238 -20.40 -5.85 10.21
CA ALA A 238 -21.17 -5.21 11.28
C ALA A 238 -21.80 -6.21 12.26
N VAL A 239 -21.82 -7.49 11.91
CA VAL A 239 -22.42 -8.54 12.75
C VAL A 239 -21.71 -8.62 14.09
N GLN A 240 -22.48 -8.62 15.18
CA GLN A 240 -21.96 -8.90 16.52
C GLN A 240 -21.86 -10.41 16.71
N VAL A 241 -20.66 -10.88 17.04
CA VAL A 241 -20.41 -12.30 17.32
C VAL A 241 -20.41 -12.51 18.83
N ASP A 242 -21.43 -13.20 19.31
CA ASP A 242 -21.57 -13.52 20.72
C ASP A 242 -20.63 -14.67 21.09
N LEU A 243 -19.57 -14.34 21.84
CA LEU A 243 -18.61 -15.31 22.33
C LEU A 243 -18.94 -15.72 23.77
N ARG A 244 -18.62 -16.97 24.11
CA ARG A 244 -18.64 -17.39 25.51
C ARG A 244 -17.54 -16.67 26.30
N ALA A 245 -17.79 -16.45 27.59
CA ALA A 245 -16.80 -15.87 28.48
C ALA A 245 -15.48 -16.69 28.47
N ASN A 246 -14.34 -16.01 28.29
CA ASN A 246 -13.01 -16.61 28.16
C ASN A 246 -12.80 -17.56 26.96
N ASP A 247 -13.62 -17.45 25.91
CA ASP A 247 -13.41 -18.21 24.69
C ASP A 247 -12.48 -17.50 23.71
N GLY A 248 -11.19 -17.88 23.73
CA GLY A 248 -10.16 -17.35 22.84
C GLY A 248 -9.59 -18.35 21.83
N THR A 249 -10.17 -19.56 21.75
CA THR A 249 -9.58 -20.64 20.92
C THR A 249 -10.60 -21.36 20.04
N SER A 250 -11.90 -21.15 20.26
CA SER A 250 -12.92 -21.76 19.41
C SER A 250 -12.88 -21.23 17.98
N VAL A 251 -13.53 -21.96 17.07
CA VAL A 251 -13.72 -21.51 15.68
C VAL A 251 -14.44 -20.15 15.65
N LEU A 252 -15.45 -19.96 16.49
CA LEU A 252 -16.21 -18.71 16.56
C LEU A 252 -15.35 -17.54 17.05
N ALA A 253 -14.48 -17.76 18.06
CA ALA A 253 -13.55 -16.74 18.54
C ALA A 253 -12.54 -16.34 17.45
N ASN A 254 -12.01 -17.31 16.70
CA ASN A 254 -11.12 -17.03 15.57
C ASN A 254 -11.85 -16.32 14.41
N MET A 255 -13.12 -16.63 14.16
CA MET A 255 -13.95 -15.93 13.17
C MET A 255 -14.22 -14.48 13.58
N GLU A 256 -14.47 -14.22 14.87
CA GLU A 256 -14.62 -12.85 15.38
C GLU A 256 -13.31 -12.06 15.23
N ALA A 257 -12.17 -12.66 15.57
CA ALA A 257 -10.86 -12.04 15.35
C ALA A 257 -10.61 -11.74 13.85
N MET A 258 -10.98 -12.66 12.96
CA MET A 258 -10.91 -12.45 11.51
C MET A 258 -11.83 -11.32 11.05
N ARG A 259 -13.10 -11.30 11.48
CA ARG A 259 -14.06 -10.23 11.19
C ARG A 259 -13.54 -8.88 11.66
N ALA A 260 -13.05 -8.79 12.89
CA ALA A 260 -12.50 -7.56 13.47
C ALA A 260 -11.28 -7.05 12.70
N ASN A 261 -10.36 -7.94 12.32
CA ASN A 261 -9.20 -7.56 11.52
C ASN A 261 -9.59 -7.10 10.11
N LEU A 262 -10.53 -7.78 9.45
CA LEU A 262 -11.07 -7.33 8.17
C LEU A 262 -11.77 -5.97 8.29
N ALA A 263 -12.53 -5.76 9.37
CA ALA A 263 -13.21 -4.48 9.61
C ALA A 263 -12.20 -3.33 9.79
N ASN A 264 -11.13 -3.57 10.54
CA ASN A 264 -10.04 -2.61 10.71
C ASN A 264 -9.32 -2.31 9.39
N LEU A 265 -9.00 -3.34 8.59
CA LEU A 265 -8.37 -3.16 7.27
C LEU A 265 -9.25 -2.35 6.32
N VAL A 266 -10.54 -2.69 6.22
CA VAL A 266 -11.51 -1.94 5.39
C VAL A 266 -11.62 -0.49 5.87
N SER A 267 -11.69 -0.26 7.19
CA SER A 267 -11.72 1.08 7.76
C SER A 267 -10.46 1.89 7.43
N GLN A 268 -9.27 1.28 7.53
CA GLN A 268 -8.01 1.93 7.17
C GLN A 268 -7.97 2.24 5.67
N VAL A 269 -8.39 1.32 4.80
CA VAL A 269 -8.45 1.58 3.35
C VAL A 269 -9.39 2.72 3.02
N ARG A 270 -10.58 2.79 3.64
CA ARG A 270 -11.50 3.94 3.48
C ARG A 270 -10.83 5.25 3.90
N GLN A 271 -10.25 5.30 5.10
CA GLN A 271 -9.59 6.51 5.63
C GLN A 271 -8.38 6.95 4.78
N THR A 272 -7.54 6.00 4.36
CA THR A 272 -6.39 6.30 3.49
C THR A 272 -6.84 6.78 2.13
N SER A 273 -7.90 6.18 1.56
CA SER A 273 -8.44 6.63 0.26
C SER A 273 -9.04 8.04 0.35
N GLU A 274 -9.78 8.37 1.42
CA GLU A 274 -10.25 9.74 1.68
C GLU A 274 -9.10 10.74 1.83
N SER A 275 -8.00 10.31 2.46
CA SER A 275 -6.78 11.12 2.60
C SER A 275 -6.11 11.36 1.24
N ILE A 276 -6.03 10.33 0.39
CA ILE A 276 -5.51 10.45 -0.99
C ILE A 276 -6.40 11.39 -1.82
N ALA A 277 -7.73 11.25 -1.75
CA ALA A 277 -8.66 12.12 -2.47
C ALA A 277 -8.53 13.59 -2.03
N THR A 278 -8.37 13.83 -0.73
CA THR A 278 -8.12 15.17 -0.18
C THR A 278 -6.79 15.73 -0.68
N GLY A 279 -5.71 14.95 -0.62
CA GLY A 279 -4.40 15.35 -1.12
C GLY A 279 -4.40 15.61 -2.62
N ALA A 280 -5.06 14.78 -3.41
CA ALA A 280 -5.23 14.98 -4.85
C ALA A 280 -5.99 16.28 -5.17
N THR A 281 -7.03 16.60 -4.40
CA THR A 281 -7.76 17.87 -4.55
C THR A 281 -6.86 19.07 -4.21
N GLN A 282 -6.04 18.97 -3.17
CA GLN A 282 -5.07 20.01 -2.82
C GLN A 282 -4.02 20.20 -3.91
N ILE A 283 -3.50 19.11 -4.49
CA ILE A 283 -2.57 19.15 -5.63
C ILE A 283 -3.24 19.83 -6.83
N SER A 284 -4.48 19.45 -7.15
CA SER A 284 -5.23 20.06 -8.25
C SER A 284 -5.38 21.58 -8.06
N SER A 285 -5.79 22.03 -6.87
CA SER A 285 -5.90 23.47 -6.58
C SER A 285 -4.54 24.17 -6.64
N GLY A 286 -3.48 23.54 -6.12
CA GLY A 286 -2.12 24.08 -6.21
C GLY A 286 -1.61 24.17 -7.65
N ASN A 287 -2.01 23.22 -8.51
CA ASN A 287 -1.71 23.25 -9.93
C ASN A 287 -2.45 24.36 -10.66
N THR A 288 -3.70 24.67 -10.29
CA THR A 288 -4.41 25.83 -10.85
C THR A 288 -3.69 27.14 -10.52
N ASP A 289 -3.24 27.31 -9.27
CA ASP A 289 -2.42 28.48 -8.88
C ASP A 289 -1.09 28.53 -9.65
N LEU A 290 -0.41 27.39 -9.78
CA LEU A 290 0.84 27.33 -10.54
C LEU A 290 0.62 27.61 -12.04
N SER A 291 -0.49 27.16 -12.63
CA SER A 291 -0.89 27.50 -14.01
C SER A 291 -1.01 29.00 -14.18
N GLN A 292 -1.79 29.64 -13.30
CA GLN A 292 -2.01 31.08 -13.36
C GLN A 292 -0.68 31.85 -13.25
N ARG A 293 0.18 31.47 -12.30
CA ARG A 293 1.50 32.10 -12.14
C ARG A 293 2.43 31.84 -13.33
N THR A 294 2.32 30.69 -13.99
CA THR A 294 3.08 30.37 -15.19
C THR A 294 2.60 31.19 -16.39
N GLU A 295 1.29 31.41 -16.52
CA GLU A 295 0.70 32.31 -17.52
C GLU A 295 1.12 33.77 -17.29
N GLU A 296 1.05 34.25 -16.04
CA GLU A 296 1.55 35.58 -15.66
C GLU A 296 3.05 35.73 -15.94
N GLN A 297 3.84 34.68 -15.65
CA GLN A 297 5.26 34.67 -15.94
C GLN A 297 5.54 34.71 -17.45
N ALA A 298 4.79 33.97 -18.26
CA ALA A 298 4.90 33.99 -19.72
C ALA A 298 4.64 35.41 -20.26
N ALA A 299 3.58 36.06 -19.80
CA ALA A 299 3.28 37.45 -20.19
C ALA A 299 4.40 38.43 -19.80
N ASN A 300 4.97 38.30 -18.59
CA ASN A 300 6.09 39.12 -18.15
C ASN A 300 7.37 38.87 -18.97
N VAL A 301 7.63 37.62 -19.37
CA VAL A 301 8.76 37.25 -20.22
C VAL A 301 8.59 37.84 -21.61
N GLU A 302 7.39 37.79 -22.20
CA GLU A 302 7.08 38.44 -23.49
C GLU A 302 7.27 39.97 -23.43
N GLU A 303 6.76 40.65 -22.40
CA GLU A 303 6.92 42.09 -22.23
C GLU A 303 8.39 42.49 -22.04
N THR A 304 9.14 41.68 -21.28
CA THR A 304 10.57 41.90 -21.08
C THR A 304 11.34 41.68 -22.39
N ALA A 305 11.02 40.64 -23.16
CA ALA A 305 11.62 40.38 -24.47
C ALA A 305 11.40 41.56 -25.44
N ALA A 306 10.16 42.07 -25.53
CA ALA A 306 9.83 43.23 -26.35
C ALA A 306 10.60 44.50 -25.91
N SER A 307 10.71 44.71 -24.59
CA SER A 307 11.49 45.83 -24.03
C SER A 307 12.98 45.70 -24.37
N MET A 308 13.51 44.48 -24.38
CA MET A 308 14.91 44.21 -24.74
C MET A 308 15.17 44.40 -26.24
N GLU A 309 14.24 44.02 -27.11
CA GLU A 309 14.33 44.32 -28.55
C GLU A 309 14.35 45.83 -28.80
N GLN A 310 13.47 46.58 -28.14
CA GLN A 310 13.44 48.04 -28.23
C GLN A 310 14.74 48.67 -27.71
N MET A 311 15.28 48.17 -26.59
CA MET A 311 16.54 48.64 -26.03
C MET A 311 17.72 48.35 -26.97
N ASN A 312 17.76 47.15 -27.56
CA ASN A 312 18.78 46.78 -28.52
C ASN A 312 18.74 47.67 -29.77
N ALA A 313 17.54 47.96 -30.29
CA ALA A 313 17.34 48.89 -31.40
C ALA A 313 17.86 50.30 -31.07
N THR A 314 17.58 50.80 -29.87
CA THR A 314 18.03 52.12 -29.40
C THR A 314 19.55 52.18 -29.26
N VAL A 315 20.18 51.14 -28.70
CA VAL A 315 21.65 51.07 -28.57
C VAL A 315 22.32 50.98 -29.94
N LYS A 316 21.73 50.24 -30.89
CA LYS A 316 22.23 50.18 -32.27
C LYS A 316 22.15 51.56 -32.96
N GLN A 317 21.04 52.28 -32.79
CA GLN A 317 20.91 53.64 -33.28
C GLN A 317 21.93 54.60 -32.63
N ASN A 318 22.24 54.42 -31.35
CA ASN A 318 23.28 55.19 -30.66
C ASN A 318 24.67 54.91 -31.24
N LEU A 319 24.99 53.65 -31.55
CA LEU A 319 26.25 53.29 -32.21
C LEU A 319 26.39 53.95 -33.59
N ASP A 320 25.33 53.95 -34.40
CA ASP A 320 25.31 54.64 -35.69
C ASP A 320 25.48 56.17 -35.53
N SER A 321 24.84 56.74 -34.51
CA SER A 321 24.94 58.17 -34.17
C SER A 321 26.36 58.55 -33.70
N VAL A 322 27.00 57.69 -32.90
CA VAL A 322 28.41 57.82 -32.48
C VAL A 322 29.33 57.80 -33.70
N GLY A 323 29.13 56.87 -34.63
CA GLY A 323 29.91 56.81 -35.88
C GLY A 323 29.81 58.11 -36.68
N THR A 324 28.58 58.61 -36.85
CA THR A 324 28.32 59.88 -37.55
C THR A 324 28.94 61.09 -36.83
N ALA A 325 28.80 61.16 -35.51
CA ALA A 325 29.34 62.24 -34.68
C ALA A 325 30.88 62.23 -34.70
N SER A 326 31.52 61.06 -34.67
CA SER A 326 32.97 60.90 -34.77
C SER A 326 33.49 61.44 -36.11
N GLN A 327 32.83 61.10 -37.21
CA GLN A 327 33.17 61.60 -38.54
C GLN A 327 33.02 63.13 -38.64
N LEU A 328 31.96 63.69 -38.05
CA LEU A 328 31.73 65.13 -38.02
C LEU A 328 32.79 65.86 -37.19
N ALA A 329 33.15 65.34 -36.02
CA ALA A 329 34.21 65.88 -35.17
C ALA A 329 35.57 65.86 -35.90
N GLY A 330 35.89 64.76 -36.58
CA GLY A 330 37.10 64.67 -37.41
C GLY A 330 37.14 65.74 -38.52
N SER A 331 36.01 65.94 -39.21
CA SER A 331 35.88 66.95 -40.26
C SER A 331 36.01 68.38 -39.70
N ALA A 332 35.39 68.67 -38.54
CA ALA A 332 35.48 69.96 -37.87
C ALA A 332 36.92 70.25 -37.40
N SER A 333 37.62 69.25 -36.84
CA SER A 333 39.02 69.39 -36.44
C SER A 333 39.92 69.70 -37.64
N GLN A 334 39.68 69.04 -38.78
CA GLN A 334 40.41 69.31 -40.02
C GLN A 334 40.14 70.73 -40.54
N ALA A 335 38.88 71.19 -40.51
CA ALA A 335 38.51 72.54 -40.91
C ALA A 335 39.17 73.60 -40.02
N ALA A 336 39.14 73.42 -38.70
CA ALA A 336 39.80 74.32 -37.75
C ALA A 336 41.32 74.35 -37.94
N THR A 337 41.95 73.19 -38.20
CA THR A 337 43.39 73.10 -38.51
C THR A 337 43.75 73.91 -39.76
N ARG A 338 42.98 73.77 -40.85
CA ARG A 338 43.18 74.59 -42.07
C ARG A 338 42.92 76.07 -41.80
N GLY A 339 41.94 76.39 -40.95
CA GLY A 339 41.66 77.75 -40.50
C GLY A 339 42.87 78.38 -39.81
N GLY A 340 43.49 77.65 -38.88
CA GLY A 340 44.73 78.05 -38.21
C GLY A 340 45.89 78.28 -39.20
N GLU A 341 46.05 77.41 -40.20
CA GLU A 341 47.08 77.58 -41.25
C GLU A 341 46.86 78.86 -42.07
N VAL A 342 45.61 79.13 -42.49
CA VAL A 342 45.27 80.37 -43.22
C VAL A 342 45.54 81.60 -42.36
N VAL A 343 45.15 81.57 -41.08
CA VAL A 343 45.42 82.66 -40.14
C VAL A 343 46.92 82.88 -39.96
N GLY A 344 47.71 81.81 -39.83
CA GLY A 344 49.18 81.89 -39.77
C GLY A 344 49.80 82.55 -41.00
N ASN A 345 49.28 82.24 -42.20
CA ASN A 345 49.70 82.90 -43.44
C ASN A 345 49.37 84.41 -43.44
N VAL A 346 48.21 84.80 -42.88
CA VAL A 346 47.83 86.21 -42.75
C VAL A 346 48.75 86.95 -41.77
N VAL A 347 49.08 86.36 -40.62
CA VAL A 347 50.04 86.94 -39.66
C VAL A 347 51.39 87.17 -40.34
N SER A 348 51.92 86.16 -41.05
CA SER A 348 53.18 86.28 -41.79
C SER A 348 53.15 87.41 -42.83
N THR A 349 52.02 87.58 -43.52
CA THR A 349 51.83 88.68 -44.48
C THR A 349 51.78 90.04 -43.79
N MET A 350 51.12 90.16 -42.64
CA MET A 350 51.08 91.40 -41.85
C MET A 350 52.47 91.79 -41.32
N ASP A 351 53.28 90.82 -40.89
CA ASP A 351 54.66 91.05 -40.48
C ASP A 351 55.52 91.57 -41.65
N GLN A 352 55.35 91.00 -42.85
CA GLN A 352 56.02 91.47 -44.06
C GLN A 352 55.59 92.90 -44.44
N ILE A 353 54.29 93.22 -44.34
CA ILE A 353 53.77 94.57 -44.59
C ILE A 353 54.32 95.57 -43.57
N SER A 354 54.37 95.19 -42.29
CA SER A 354 54.93 96.02 -41.22
C SER A 354 56.42 96.30 -41.45
N ALA A 355 57.19 95.27 -41.79
CA ALA A 355 58.62 95.41 -42.13
C ALA A 355 58.83 96.32 -43.36
N SER A 356 58.03 96.13 -44.42
CA SER A 356 58.09 96.98 -45.63
C SER A 356 57.72 98.44 -45.31
N SER A 357 56.73 98.65 -44.46
CA SER A 357 56.28 100.00 -44.06
C SER A 357 57.33 100.73 -43.23
N ARG A 358 58.03 100.03 -42.31
CA ARG A 358 59.17 100.60 -41.56
C ARG A 358 60.29 101.04 -42.51
N LYS A 359 60.61 100.23 -43.52
CA LYS A 359 61.59 100.60 -44.55
C LYS A 359 61.17 101.85 -45.33
N ILE A 360 59.87 102.03 -45.60
CA ILE A 360 59.35 103.27 -46.21
C ILE A 360 59.57 104.46 -45.27
N VAL A 361 59.30 104.34 -43.97
CA VAL A 361 59.55 105.42 -42.99
C VAL A 361 61.02 105.85 -42.98
N ASP A 362 61.95 104.89 -43.09
CA ASP A 362 63.38 105.17 -43.17
C ASP A 362 63.72 105.97 -44.45
N ILE A 363 63.20 105.54 -45.60
CA ILE A 363 63.38 106.24 -46.89
C ILE A 363 62.82 107.66 -46.83
N ILE A 364 61.61 107.85 -46.28
CA ILE A 364 60.99 109.16 -46.13
C ILE A 364 61.80 110.06 -45.20
N SER A 365 62.42 109.50 -44.16
CA SER A 365 63.31 110.25 -43.26
C SER A 365 64.59 110.72 -43.98
N VAL A 366 65.11 109.94 -44.93
CA VAL A 366 66.20 110.36 -45.83
C VAL A 366 65.72 111.49 -46.76
N ILE A 367 64.52 111.39 -47.35
CA ILE A 367 63.95 112.43 -48.22
C ILE A 367 63.75 113.74 -47.46
N ASP A 368 63.23 113.70 -46.24
CA ASP A 368 63.09 114.88 -45.36
C ASP A 368 64.47 115.50 -45.05
N SER A 369 65.47 114.67 -44.80
CA SER A 369 66.86 115.12 -44.60
C SER A 369 67.43 115.78 -45.86
N ILE A 370 67.17 115.23 -47.06
CA ILE A 370 67.57 115.83 -48.34
C ILE A 370 66.85 117.16 -48.57
N ALA A 371 65.54 117.23 -48.28
CA ALA A 371 64.75 118.45 -48.39
C ALA A 371 65.28 119.54 -47.43
N PHE A 372 65.63 119.17 -46.20
CA PHE A 372 66.27 120.08 -45.24
C PHE A 372 67.64 120.58 -45.74
N GLN A 373 68.52 119.67 -46.20
CA GLN A 373 69.81 120.04 -46.77
C GLN A 373 69.64 120.98 -47.99
N THR A 374 68.67 120.71 -48.85
CA THR A 374 68.33 121.53 -50.03
C THR A 374 67.83 122.92 -49.61
N ASN A 375 67.02 123.00 -48.56
CA ASN A 375 66.53 124.26 -47.99
C ASN A 375 67.67 125.12 -47.40
N ILE A 376 68.68 124.49 -46.77
CA ILE A 376 69.88 125.18 -46.28
C ILE A 376 70.77 125.64 -47.44
N LEU A 377 70.99 124.78 -48.45
CA LEU A 377 71.73 125.14 -49.67
C LEU A 377 71.09 126.32 -50.40
N ALA A 378 69.76 126.31 -50.54
CA ALA A 378 69.00 127.37 -51.16
C ALA A 378 69.04 128.67 -50.33
N LEU A 379 69.04 128.60 -49.00
CA LEU A 379 69.25 129.76 -48.14
C LEU A 379 70.62 130.38 -48.36
N ASN A 380 71.67 129.55 -48.34
CA ASN A 380 73.04 129.99 -48.56
C ASN A 380 73.19 130.63 -49.95
N ALA A 381 72.58 130.04 -50.98
CA ALA A 381 72.55 130.60 -52.33
C ALA A 381 71.79 131.94 -52.39
N ALA A 382 70.65 132.07 -51.70
CA ALA A 382 69.90 133.33 -51.63
C ALA A 382 70.69 134.44 -50.92
N VAL A 383 71.42 134.10 -49.85
CA VAL A 383 72.31 135.03 -49.13
C VAL A 383 73.47 135.48 -50.03
N GLU A 384 74.13 134.56 -50.74
CA GLU A 384 75.23 134.91 -51.65
C GLU A 384 74.73 135.72 -52.87
N ALA A 385 73.53 135.42 -53.37
CA ALA A 385 72.87 136.20 -54.42
C ALA A 385 72.53 137.63 -53.97
N ALA A 386 72.10 137.83 -52.72
CA ALA A 386 71.89 139.16 -52.14
C ALA A 386 73.22 139.92 -51.97
N ARG A 387 74.32 139.21 -51.70
CA ARG A 387 75.68 139.76 -51.57
C ARG A 387 76.25 140.26 -52.90
N ALA A 388 75.84 139.66 -54.02
CA ALA A 388 76.25 140.02 -55.39
C ALA A 388 75.49 141.24 -55.99
N GLY A 389 74.53 141.84 -55.28
CA GLY A 389 73.81 143.03 -55.73
C GLY A 389 72.94 142.79 -56.98
N GLU A 390 72.90 143.75 -57.92
CA GLU A 390 72.06 143.65 -59.13
C GLU A 390 72.41 142.46 -60.05
N GLN A 391 73.67 141.99 -60.04
CA GLN A 391 74.11 140.83 -60.84
C GLN A 391 73.56 139.50 -60.31
N GLY A 392 73.11 139.45 -59.05
CA GLY A 392 72.59 138.24 -58.39
C GLY A 392 71.08 138.04 -58.49
N ARG A 393 70.31 138.98 -59.07
CA ARG A 393 68.83 138.94 -59.04
C ARG A 393 68.23 137.66 -59.64
N GLY A 394 68.75 137.17 -60.76
CA GLY A 394 68.29 135.92 -61.37
C GLY A 394 68.55 134.69 -60.48
N PHE A 395 69.71 134.64 -59.84
CA PHE A 395 70.07 133.59 -58.88
C PHE A 395 69.24 133.65 -57.60
N ALA A 396 68.90 134.84 -57.11
CA ALA A 396 68.05 135.01 -55.93
C ALA A 396 66.64 134.43 -56.15
N VAL A 397 66.06 134.63 -57.35
CA VAL A 397 64.74 134.07 -57.71
C VAL A 397 64.81 132.54 -57.75
N VAL A 398 65.81 131.98 -58.44
CA VAL A 398 66.00 130.51 -58.49
C VAL A 398 66.23 129.94 -57.08
N ALA A 399 67.03 130.60 -56.24
CA ALA A 399 67.26 130.17 -54.87
C ALA A 399 65.97 130.21 -54.03
N SER A 400 65.12 131.22 -54.20
CA SER A 400 63.81 131.26 -53.53
C SER A 400 62.85 130.16 -54.01
N GLU A 401 62.85 129.83 -55.30
CA GLU A 401 62.01 128.76 -55.87
C GLU A 401 62.48 127.37 -55.41
N VAL A 402 63.81 127.13 -55.39
CA VAL A 402 64.40 125.90 -54.84
C VAL A 402 64.11 125.77 -53.35
N ARG A 403 64.15 126.88 -52.59
CA ARG A 403 63.78 126.90 -51.17
C ARG A 403 62.30 126.55 -50.97
N ALA A 404 61.40 127.15 -51.75
CA ALA A 404 59.97 126.86 -51.69
C ALA A 404 59.68 125.40 -52.06
N LEU A 405 60.36 124.85 -53.08
CA LEU A 405 60.25 123.44 -53.45
C LEU A 405 60.77 122.52 -52.34
N ALA A 406 61.90 122.84 -51.71
CA ALA A 406 62.45 122.10 -50.59
C ALA A 406 61.50 122.09 -49.38
N GLN A 407 60.89 123.24 -49.04
CA GLN A 407 59.89 123.32 -47.98
C GLN A 407 58.62 122.52 -48.31
N ARG A 408 58.16 122.53 -49.57
CA ARG A 408 57.04 121.69 -50.03
C ARG A 408 57.38 120.20 -49.95
N SER A 409 58.58 119.80 -50.34
CA SER A 409 59.05 118.41 -50.24
C SER A 409 59.16 117.93 -48.79
N ALA A 410 59.65 118.77 -47.87
CA ALA A 410 59.68 118.45 -46.44
C ALA A 410 58.26 118.33 -45.86
N GLY A 411 57.35 119.22 -46.26
CA GLY A 411 55.93 119.14 -45.88
C GLY A 411 55.27 117.83 -46.34
N ALA A 412 55.45 117.47 -47.61
CA ALA A 412 54.93 116.22 -48.18
C ALA A 412 55.59 114.98 -47.55
N ALA A 413 56.90 115.01 -47.30
CA ALA A 413 57.60 113.92 -46.61
C ALA A 413 57.05 113.71 -45.19
N LYS A 414 56.78 114.78 -44.44
CA LYS A 414 56.18 114.72 -43.11
C LYS A 414 54.75 114.15 -43.14
N GLU A 415 53.95 114.54 -44.13
CA GLU A 415 52.59 114.02 -44.33
C GLU A 415 52.59 112.52 -44.67
N ILE A 416 53.47 112.08 -45.59
CA ILE A 416 53.65 110.65 -45.91
C ILE A 416 54.13 109.89 -44.66
N LYS A 417 55.07 110.44 -43.90
CA LYS A 417 55.57 109.81 -42.66
C LYS A 417 54.45 109.59 -41.64
N LEU A 418 53.54 110.56 -41.48
CA LEU A 418 52.36 110.42 -40.62
C LEU A 418 51.41 109.33 -41.13
N LEU A 419 51.06 109.34 -42.42
CA LEU A 419 50.16 108.34 -43.03
C LEU A 419 50.71 106.91 -42.94
N ILE A 420 52.01 106.73 -43.18
CA ILE A 420 52.67 105.43 -43.04
C ILE A 420 52.74 105.03 -41.57
N GLY A 421 53.02 105.97 -40.66
CA GLY A 421 52.98 105.71 -39.21
C GLY A 421 51.61 105.22 -38.73
N GLU A 422 50.52 105.87 -39.17
CA GLU A 422 49.15 105.41 -38.90
C GLU A 422 48.88 104.03 -39.51
N SER A 423 49.37 103.77 -40.72
CA SER A 423 49.21 102.48 -41.39
C SER A 423 49.96 101.36 -40.65
N VAL A 424 51.17 101.60 -40.16
CA VAL A 424 51.92 100.66 -39.30
C VAL A 424 51.13 100.36 -38.03
N GLY A 425 50.60 101.38 -37.35
CA GLY A 425 49.78 101.17 -36.15
C GLY A 425 48.52 100.34 -36.40
N LYS A 426 47.86 100.52 -37.57
CA LYS A 426 46.73 99.70 -37.99
C LYS A 426 47.13 98.26 -38.32
N VAL A 427 48.28 98.05 -38.97
CA VAL A 427 48.83 96.72 -39.27
C VAL A 427 49.24 95.99 -37.99
N GLU A 428 49.86 96.67 -37.01
CA GLU A 428 50.21 96.06 -35.72
C GLU A 428 48.97 95.66 -34.92
N THR A 429 47.94 96.51 -34.87
CA THR A 429 46.63 96.15 -34.27
C THR A 429 45.99 94.97 -35.00
N GLY A 430 46.04 94.96 -36.35
CA GLY A 430 45.54 93.86 -37.17
C GLY A 430 46.29 92.54 -36.90
N ALA A 431 47.60 92.58 -36.80
CA ALA A 431 48.43 91.42 -36.49
C ALA A 431 48.10 90.83 -35.12
N GLN A 432 47.85 91.68 -34.10
CA GLN A 432 47.41 91.23 -32.78
C GLN A 432 46.07 90.51 -32.83
N LEU A 433 45.05 91.09 -33.48
CA LEU A 433 43.73 90.49 -33.61
C LEU A 433 43.78 89.15 -34.37
N VAL A 434 44.60 89.06 -35.41
CA VAL A 434 44.76 87.83 -36.20
C VAL A 434 45.55 86.77 -35.41
N THR A 435 46.52 87.16 -34.57
CA THR A 435 47.22 86.25 -33.66
C THR A 435 46.27 85.66 -32.61
N GLU A 436 45.39 86.48 -32.04
CA GLU A 436 44.34 86.03 -31.11
C GLU A 436 43.32 85.11 -31.81
N ALA A 437 42.96 85.41 -33.07
CA ALA A 437 42.17 84.51 -33.90
C ALA A 437 42.88 83.16 -34.16
N GLY A 438 44.20 83.17 -34.25
CA GLY A 438 45.02 81.97 -34.40
C GLY A 438 44.98 81.10 -33.14
N SER A 439 45.21 81.69 -31.97
CA SER A 439 45.15 80.95 -30.70
C SER A 439 43.76 80.39 -30.41
N THR A 440 42.69 81.12 -30.77
CA THR A 440 41.31 80.60 -30.64
C THR A 440 41.03 79.44 -31.58
N MET A 441 41.66 79.36 -32.76
CA MET A 441 41.58 78.18 -33.61
C MET A 441 42.28 76.96 -33.01
N ASP A 442 43.45 77.14 -32.37
CA ASP A 442 44.14 76.05 -31.66
C ASP A 442 43.31 75.52 -30.46
N ASP A 443 42.66 76.42 -29.73
CA ASP A 443 41.72 76.05 -28.65
C ASP A 443 40.53 75.26 -29.20
N ILE A 444 39.95 75.66 -30.34
CA ILE A 444 38.87 74.93 -31.01
C ILE A 444 39.35 73.53 -31.39
N VAL A 445 40.53 73.38 -32.00
CA VAL A 445 41.09 72.07 -32.36
C VAL A 445 41.22 71.17 -31.12
N THR A 446 41.71 71.73 -30.02
CA THR A 446 41.86 71.00 -28.74
C THR A 446 40.50 70.56 -28.18
N GLN A 447 39.49 71.43 -28.20
CA GLN A 447 38.14 71.10 -27.75
C GLN A 447 37.47 70.06 -28.64
N VAL A 448 37.60 70.15 -29.96
CA VAL A 448 37.02 69.17 -30.89
C VAL A 448 37.66 67.79 -30.71
N ARG A 449 38.98 67.72 -30.46
CA ARG A 449 39.65 66.44 -30.13
C ARG A 449 39.08 65.83 -28.86
N ARG A 450 38.88 66.64 -27.82
CA ARG A 450 38.27 66.18 -26.57
C ARG A 450 36.83 65.68 -26.77
N VAL A 451 36.06 66.32 -27.65
CA VAL A 451 34.72 65.84 -28.04
C VAL A 451 34.82 64.50 -28.79
N ALA A 452 35.78 64.33 -29.69
CA ALA A 452 36.01 63.08 -30.41
C ALA A 452 36.39 61.93 -29.44
N ASP A 453 37.21 62.20 -28.43
CA ASP A 453 37.57 61.23 -27.39
C ASP A 453 36.33 60.78 -26.60
N LEU A 454 35.50 61.74 -26.16
CA LEU A 454 34.24 61.43 -25.45
C LEU A 454 33.26 60.62 -26.32
N ILE A 455 33.18 60.92 -27.62
CA ILE A 455 32.38 60.13 -28.56
C ILE A 455 32.93 58.69 -28.66
N GLY A 456 34.25 58.52 -28.65
CA GLY A 456 34.90 57.21 -28.61
C GLY A 456 34.56 56.42 -27.34
N GLU A 457 34.58 57.06 -26.17
CA GLU A 457 34.17 56.46 -24.90
C GLU A 457 32.68 56.05 -24.91
N ILE A 458 31.80 56.91 -25.43
CA ILE A 458 30.36 56.60 -25.60
C ILE A 458 30.18 55.39 -26.53
N GLY A 459 30.95 55.32 -27.62
CA GLY A 459 30.94 54.19 -28.54
C GLY A 459 31.33 52.87 -27.88
N ALA A 460 32.41 52.88 -27.09
CA ALA A 460 32.84 51.71 -26.34
C ALA A 460 31.77 51.25 -25.33
N ALA A 461 31.20 52.19 -24.57
CA ALA A 461 30.13 51.91 -23.62
C ALA A 461 28.85 51.37 -24.29
N ALA A 462 28.46 51.95 -25.44
CA ALA A 462 27.31 51.47 -26.21
C ALA A 462 27.55 50.07 -26.79
N HIS A 463 28.78 49.75 -27.20
CA HIS A 463 29.12 48.40 -27.66
C HIS A 463 29.04 47.37 -26.53
N GLU A 464 29.55 47.71 -25.34
CA GLU A 464 29.43 46.86 -24.15
C GLU A 464 27.96 46.66 -23.73
N GLN A 465 27.15 47.72 -23.77
CA GLN A 465 25.70 47.62 -23.53
C GLN A 465 25.03 46.69 -24.53
N SER A 466 25.36 46.76 -25.82
CA SER A 466 24.79 45.86 -26.84
C SER A 466 25.10 44.39 -26.54
N GLN A 467 26.34 44.08 -26.14
CA GLN A 467 26.73 42.73 -25.73
C GLN A 467 25.96 42.27 -24.48
N GLY A 468 25.85 43.13 -23.47
CA GLY A 468 25.09 42.85 -22.25
C GLY A 468 23.60 42.61 -22.52
N ILE A 469 22.99 43.39 -23.40
CA ILE A 469 21.60 43.23 -23.84
C ILE A 469 21.41 41.89 -24.54
N SER A 470 22.33 41.49 -25.44
CA SER A 470 22.29 40.19 -26.10
C SER A 470 22.32 39.04 -25.09
N GLN A 471 23.18 39.14 -24.09
CA GLN A 471 23.33 38.11 -23.06
C GLN A 471 22.09 37.98 -22.15
N VAL A 472 21.45 39.12 -21.83
CA VAL A 472 20.15 39.11 -21.14
C VAL A 472 19.05 38.55 -22.04
N GLY A 473 19.09 38.82 -23.35
CA GLY A 473 18.19 38.21 -24.34
C GLY A 473 18.27 36.68 -24.34
N ASP A 474 19.48 36.11 -24.31
CA ASP A 474 19.69 34.67 -24.19
C ASP A 474 19.11 34.11 -22.88
N ALA A 475 19.26 34.83 -21.77
CA ALA A 475 18.68 34.45 -20.47
C ALA A 475 17.14 34.48 -20.49
N ILE A 476 16.54 35.46 -21.18
CA ILE A 476 15.08 35.55 -21.35
C ILE A 476 14.56 34.38 -22.19
N ASN A 477 15.26 33.98 -23.25
CA ASN A 477 14.90 32.80 -24.05
C ASN A 477 14.93 31.52 -23.20
N GLN A 478 15.90 31.37 -22.30
CA GLN A 478 15.95 30.24 -21.38
C GLN A 478 14.80 30.27 -20.35
N LEU A 479 14.42 31.46 -19.88
CA LEU A 479 13.26 31.65 -19.00
C LEU A 479 11.97 31.28 -19.72
N ASP A 480 11.79 31.68 -20.98
CA ASP A 480 10.64 31.28 -21.80
C ASP A 480 10.55 29.75 -21.93
N GLN A 481 11.64 29.09 -22.30
CA GLN A 481 11.68 27.63 -22.42
C GLN A 481 11.32 26.93 -21.10
N THR A 482 11.82 27.44 -19.96
CA THR A 482 11.49 26.90 -18.64
C THR A 482 10.02 27.15 -18.28
N THR A 483 9.48 28.30 -18.70
CA THR A 483 8.07 28.67 -18.47
C THR A 483 7.14 27.75 -19.24
N GLN A 484 7.45 27.44 -20.51
CA GLN A 484 6.72 26.45 -21.30
C GLN A 484 6.81 25.04 -20.71
N GLN A 485 7.99 24.66 -20.21
CA GLN A 485 8.18 23.36 -19.54
C GLN A 485 7.37 23.27 -18.24
N ASN A 486 7.30 24.36 -17.48
CA ASN A 486 6.44 24.45 -16.29
C ASN A 486 4.96 24.30 -16.67
N ALA A 487 4.51 24.93 -17.75
CA ALA A 487 3.12 24.79 -18.23
C ALA A 487 2.80 23.31 -18.56
N ALA A 488 3.71 22.61 -19.26
CA ALA A 488 3.54 21.19 -19.54
C ALA A 488 3.52 20.33 -18.26
N LEU A 489 4.39 20.62 -17.29
CA LEU A 489 4.42 19.92 -15.99
C LEU A 489 3.15 20.17 -15.17
N VAL A 490 2.55 21.36 -15.29
CA VAL A 490 1.28 21.69 -14.66
C VAL A 490 0.14 20.89 -15.28
N GLU A 491 0.09 20.74 -16.60
CA GLU A 491 -0.90 19.87 -17.25
C GLU A 491 -0.73 18.39 -16.83
N GLU A 492 0.49 17.87 -16.85
CA GLU A 492 0.78 16.49 -16.46
C GLU A 492 0.41 16.23 -14.99
N SER A 493 0.78 17.14 -14.10
CA SER A 493 0.49 17.03 -12.67
C SER A 493 -1.00 17.16 -12.36
N ALA A 494 -1.75 17.95 -13.16
CA ALA A 494 -3.20 18.06 -13.03
C ALA A 494 -3.87 16.74 -13.45
N ALA A 495 -3.44 16.14 -14.56
CA ALA A 495 -3.92 14.83 -15.01
C ALA A 495 -3.59 13.73 -13.97
N ALA A 496 -2.40 13.76 -13.38
CA ALA A 496 -2.01 12.83 -12.32
C ALA A 496 -2.89 12.98 -11.06
N ALA A 497 -3.19 14.22 -10.65
CA ALA A 497 -4.07 14.49 -9.52
C ALA A 497 -5.50 13.97 -9.77
N ILE A 498 -6.05 14.17 -10.97
CA ILE A 498 -7.36 13.62 -11.36
C ILE A 498 -7.35 12.09 -11.28
N SER A 499 -6.31 11.45 -11.86
CA SER A 499 -6.16 9.99 -11.81
C SER A 499 -6.04 9.44 -10.39
N LEU A 500 -5.32 10.12 -9.49
CA LEU A 500 -5.24 9.75 -8.07
C LEU A 500 -6.60 9.83 -7.38
N ASN A 501 -7.40 10.85 -7.69
CA ASN A 501 -8.74 11.01 -7.15
C ASN A 501 -9.69 9.90 -7.63
N GLU A 502 -9.65 9.57 -8.92
CA GLU A 502 -10.41 8.44 -9.50
C GLU A 502 -10.00 7.10 -8.88
N GLN A 503 -8.70 6.86 -8.69
CA GLN A 503 -8.19 5.65 -8.06
C GLN A 503 -8.63 5.54 -6.60
N ALA A 504 -8.59 6.64 -5.84
CA ALA A 504 -9.08 6.70 -4.46
C ALA A 504 -10.58 6.40 -4.38
N ALA A 505 -11.39 7.03 -5.25
CA ALA A 505 -12.82 6.77 -5.35
C ALA A 505 -13.11 5.29 -5.68
N ARG A 506 -12.34 4.71 -6.61
CA ARG A 506 -12.46 3.30 -6.97
C ARG A 506 -12.11 2.36 -5.82
N LEU A 507 -11.09 2.68 -5.02
CA LEU A 507 -10.74 1.91 -3.82
C LEU A 507 -11.87 1.94 -2.78
N VAL A 508 -12.45 3.12 -2.51
CA VAL A 508 -13.62 3.27 -1.63
C VAL A 508 -14.80 2.43 -2.14
N GLN A 509 -15.06 2.46 -3.45
CA GLN A 509 -16.13 1.68 -4.06
C GLN A 509 -15.88 0.17 -3.96
N LEU A 510 -14.66 -0.31 -4.18
CA LEU A 510 -14.32 -1.73 -4.05
C LEU A 510 -14.52 -2.24 -2.62
N VAL A 511 -14.15 -1.44 -1.61
CA VAL A 511 -14.33 -1.83 -0.21
C VAL A 511 -15.73 -1.52 0.34
N SER A 512 -16.59 -0.84 -0.43
CA SER A 512 -17.97 -0.52 -0.04
C SER A 512 -18.87 -1.75 0.10
N VAL A 513 -18.50 -2.86 -0.56
CA VAL A 513 -19.17 -4.17 -0.40
C VAL A 513 -19.10 -4.63 1.05
N PHE A 514 -18.05 -4.26 1.78
CA PHE A 514 -17.92 -4.55 3.20
C PHE A 514 -18.66 -3.52 4.06
N ARG A 515 -19.65 -3.98 4.81
CA ARG A 515 -20.44 -3.17 5.74
C ARG A 515 -19.77 -3.15 7.11
N LEU A 516 -19.42 -1.96 7.59
CA LEU A 516 -18.88 -1.75 8.92
C LEU A 516 -20.03 -1.37 9.87
N GLY A 517 -20.03 -1.90 11.10
CA GLY A 517 -21.10 -1.62 12.09
C GLY A 517 -21.18 -0.16 12.55
N SER A 518 -20.28 0.67 12.04
CA SER A 518 -20.20 2.11 12.26
C SER A 518 -20.80 2.95 11.13
N ASP A 519 -21.53 2.37 10.17
CA ASP A 519 -22.40 3.12 9.24
C ASP A 519 -23.75 3.51 9.91
N ALA A 520 -23.84 3.49 11.25
CA ALA A 520 -24.79 4.36 11.92
C ALA A 520 -24.37 5.79 11.57
N PRO A 521 -25.21 6.61 10.92
CA PRO A 521 -24.87 8.01 10.70
C PRO A 521 -24.57 8.55 12.08
N ARG A 522 -23.30 8.91 12.35
CA ARG A 522 -23.02 9.90 13.38
C ARG A 522 -23.87 11.07 12.93
N LYS A 523 -25.04 11.20 13.57
CA LYS A 523 -25.92 12.33 13.46
C LYS A 523 -24.98 13.51 13.60
N ALA A 524 -24.66 14.15 12.48
CA ALA A 524 -23.81 15.32 12.49
C ALA A 524 -24.41 16.19 13.58
N ALA A 525 -23.62 16.51 14.61
CA ALA A 525 -24.03 17.53 15.54
C ALA A 525 -24.49 18.70 14.67
N PRO A 526 -25.71 19.24 14.90
CA PRO A 526 -26.22 20.30 14.06
C PRO A 526 -25.11 21.35 13.95
N PRO A 527 -24.76 21.81 12.73
CA PRO A 527 -23.77 22.87 12.61
C PRO A 527 -24.22 23.99 13.56
N PRO A 528 -23.30 24.61 14.33
CA PRO A 528 -23.65 25.80 15.09
C PRO A 528 -24.41 26.72 14.13
N PRO A 529 -25.55 27.32 14.57
CA PRO A 529 -26.41 28.05 13.67
C PRO A 529 -25.56 28.98 12.84
N ALA A 530 -25.66 28.82 11.51
CA ALA A 530 -25.03 29.73 10.58
C ALA A 530 -25.50 31.12 10.98
N THR A 531 -24.60 31.91 11.58
CA THR A 531 -24.71 33.35 11.57
C THR A 531 -24.83 33.69 10.10
N LEU A 532 -26.05 34.07 9.69
CA LEU A 532 -26.32 34.70 8.41
C LEU A 532 -25.17 35.66 8.11
N PRO A 533 -24.64 35.71 6.88
CA PRO A 533 -23.76 36.81 6.50
C PRO A 533 -24.49 38.09 6.88
N ALA A 534 -23.88 38.86 7.78
CA ALA A 534 -24.36 40.21 8.03
C ALA A 534 -24.48 40.89 6.67
N ALA A 535 -25.71 41.27 6.33
CA ALA A 535 -25.94 42.18 5.22
C ALA A 535 -24.96 43.36 5.38
N PRO A 536 -24.37 43.87 4.28
CA PRO A 536 -23.46 45.00 4.37
C PRO A 536 -24.20 46.10 5.12
N ALA A 537 -23.59 46.53 6.23
CA ALA A 537 -24.16 47.56 7.09
C ALA A 537 -24.44 48.79 6.24
N GLN A 538 -25.71 49.00 5.93
CA GLN A 538 -26.20 50.28 5.48
C GLN A 538 -25.98 51.23 6.65
N VAL A 539 -24.96 52.09 6.51
CA VAL A 539 -24.73 53.22 7.38
C VAL A 539 -25.91 54.18 7.15
N ALA A 540 -26.94 54.04 8.00
CA ALA A 540 -27.98 55.04 8.12
C ALA A 540 -27.46 56.24 8.95
N PRO A 541 -27.87 57.47 8.60
CA PRO A 541 -27.20 58.70 9.01
C PRO A 541 -27.52 59.10 10.46
N GLN A 542 -26.50 59.57 11.19
CA GLN A 542 -26.70 60.31 12.44
C GLN A 542 -27.19 61.75 12.15
N PRO A 543 -28.12 62.30 12.97
CA PRO A 543 -28.58 63.68 12.84
C PRO A 543 -27.53 64.69 13.33
N GLY A 544 -27.43 65.85 12.65
CA GLY A 544 -26.48 66.95 12.91
C GLY A 544 -26.63 67.66 14.27
N ALA A 545 -25.84 68.66 14.64
CA ALA A 545 -24.86 69.55 13.99
C ALA A 545 -24.07 70.29 15.11
N PRO A 546 -23.27 71.37 14.91
CA PRO A 546 -22.74 71.96 13.68
C PRO A 546 -21.23 72.38 13.72
N ALA A 547 -20.75 72.74 12.53
CA ALA A 547 -19.77 73.81 12.23
C ALA A 547 -18.26 73.60 12.54
N GLN A 548 -17.46 73.40 11.49
CA GLN A 548 -16.60 74.47 10.98
C GLN A 548 -16.11 74.17 9.55
N ALA A 549 -16.09 75.23 8.75
CA ALA A 549 -15.95 75.24 7.31
C ALA A 549 -14.52 74.92 6.84
N ALA A 550 -14.42 74.08 5.80
CA ALA A 550 -13.28 74.09 4.90
C ALA A 550 -13.50 75.21 3.87
N ARG A 551 -12.51 76.08 3.70
CA ARG A 551 -12.38 76.94 2.52
C ARG A 551 -11.12 76.49 1.77
N VAL A 552 -11.34 76.01 0.55
CA VAL A 552 -10.32 75.81 -0.48
C VAL A 552 -10.31 77.06 -1.36
N GLU A 553 -9.13 77.63 -1.63
CA GLU A 553 -8.81 78.55 -2.73
C GLU A 553 -7.28 78.36 -2.97
N SER A 554 -6.86 77.70 -4.05
CA SER A 554 -6.46 78.25 -5.36
C SER A 554 -5.28 79.26 -5.33
N SER A 555 -4.13 78.84 -5.89
CA SER A 555 -2.95 79.51 -6.53
C SER A 555 -2.91 81.05 -6.70
N PRO A 556 -1.77 81.70 -7.09
CA PRO A 556 -0.32 81.32 -7.12
C PRO A 556 0.64 82.50 -6.70
N ALA A 557 1.96 82.32 -6.96
CA ALA A 557 3.00 83.34 -7.27
C ALA A 557 4.09 83.71 -6.23
N ALA A 558 5.34 83.42 -6.64
CA ALA A 558 6.59 84.19 -6.56
C ALA A 558 6.99 84.95 -5.28
N THR A 559 8.16 84.63 -4.70
CA THR A 559 9.41 85.41 -4.86
C THR A 559 10.58 84.81 -4.05
N ALA A 560 11.78 85.15 -4.52
CA ALA A 560 13.11 84.67 -4.17
C ALA A 560 13.58 84.86 -2.72
N HIS A 561 14.47 83.96 -2.24
CA HIS A 561 15.84 84.31 -1.84
C HIS A 561 16.71 83.07 -1.57
N ALA A 562 17.92 83.09 -2.12
CA ALA A 562 19.04 82.17 -1.89
C ALA A 562 19.86 82.63 -0.64
N PRO A 563 21.11 82.16 -0.42
CA PRO A 563 21.59 80.80 -0.11
C PRO A 563 22.40 80.77 1.21
N ALA A 564 22.66 79.59 1.78
CA ALA A 564 23.78 79.41 2.73
C ALA A 564 24.26 77.94 2.77
N ALA A 565 25.49 77.73 2.30
CA ALA A 565 26.39 76.69 2.78
C ALA A 565 27.43 77.37 3.71
N PRO A 566 28.45 76.68 4.28
CA PRO A 566 28.68 75.26 4.55
C PRO A 566 29.01 75.05 6.06
N VAL A 567 29.54 73.88 6.49
CA VAL A 567 30.75 73.75 7.35
C VAL A 567 30.97 72.32 7.90
N HIS A 568 32.18 71.80 7.59
CA HIS A 568 33.06 70.81 8.28
C HIS A 568 32.58 69.38 8.60
N ARG A 569 33.42 68.35 8.72
CA ARG A 569 34.82 67.98 8.40
C ARG A 569 35.06 66.71 9.22
N ALA A 570 35.51 65.60 8.62
CA ALA A 570 36.52 64.67 9.17
C ALA A 570 36.47 63.30 8.48
N ALA A 571 37.63 62.88 7.96
CA ALA A 571 38.05 61.50 7.74
C ALA A 571 39.27 61.25 8.68
N PRO A 572 39.97 60.10 8.65
CA PRO A 572 39.66 58.75 8.15
C PRO A 572 39.96 57.66 9.20
N SER A 573 39.65 56.39 8.92
CA SER A 573 40.41 55.26 9.51
C SER A 573 40.34 54.01 8.64
N THR A 574 41.47 53.31 8.61
CA THR A 574 41.89 52.21 7.76
C THR A 574 41.57 50.84 8.40
N ALA A 575 41.21 49.83 7.60
CA ALA A 575 41.46 48.44 7.95
C ALA A 575 41.49 47.53 6.70
N ARG A 576 42.51 46.68 6.65
CA ARG A 576 43.00 45.81 5.58
C ARG A 576 42.50 44.36 5.80
N PRO A 577 42.33 43.53 4.75
CA PRO A 577 41.85 42.15 4.89
C PRO A 577 42.99 41.11 5.01
N ALA A 578 42.68 39.99 5.64
CA ALA A 578 43.48 38.76 5.76
C ALA A 578 42.50 37.56 5.65
N ALA A 579 42.81 36.35 5.22
CA ALA A 579 43.90 35.75 4.45
C ALA A 579 43.43 34.32 4.08
N ARG A 580 43.99 33.75 3.01
CA ARG A 580 43.91 32.33 2.58
C ARG A 580 44.69 31.43 3.56
N PRO A 581 44.54 30.07 3.56
CA PRO A 581 45.41 29.26 2.68
C PRO A 581 44.84 27.89 2.19
N THR A 582 45.70 27.21 1.42
CA THR A 582 45.55 26.09 0.49
C THR A 582 45.91 24.69 1.02
N ALA A 583 45.56 23.68 0.21
CA ALA A 583 45.73 22.22 0.30
C ALA A 583 47.13 21.62 0.56
N ARG A 584 47.19 20.35 1.05
CA ARG A 584 47.97 19.19 0.50
C ARG A 584 47.81 17.86 1.31
N THR A 585 47.91 16.75 0.57
CA THR A 585 47.85 15.26 0.78
C THR A 585 49.03 14.66 1.64
N PRO A 586 49.35 13.32 1.74
CA PRO A 586 48.65 12.01 1.52
C PRO A 586 48.96 10.86 2.55
N ALA A 587 48.36 9.67 2.30
CA ALA A 587 48.84 8.27 2.51
C ALA A 587 48.96 7.61 3.91
N ALA A 588 48.43 6.37 4.05
CA ALA A 588 49.18 5.17 4.47
C ALA A 588 48.32 3.88 4.49
N ARG A 589 48.95 2.78 4.07
CA ARG A 589 48.51 1.37 4.07
C ARG A 589 48.74 0.71 5.44
N SER A 590 48.01 -0.36 5.76
CA SER A 590 48.60 -1.56 6.39
C SER A 590 47.76 -2.81 6.10
N ALA A 591 48.46 -3.93 6.01
CA ALA A 591 48.03 -5.24 5.55
C ALA A 591 48.25 -6.30 6.64
N SER A 592 47.52 -7.42 6.56
CA SER A 592 47.94 -8.81 6.90
C SER A 592 46.71 -9.70 6.65
N ALA A 593 46.65 -10.73 5.80
CA ALA A 593 47.56 -11.81 5.40
C ALA A 593 47.76 -12.90 6.46
N THR A 594 47.14 -14.06 6.23
CA THR A 594 47.67 -15.42 6.48
C THR A 594 46.71 -16.42 5.78
N ASP A 595 47.07 -16.92 4.59
CA ASP A 595 47.83 -18.16 4.30
C ASP A 595 46.97 -19.44 4.42
N ALA A 596 46.61 -20.08 3.30
CA ALA A 596 47.32 -21.21 2.65
C ALA A 596 46.69 -22.54 3.09
N THR A 597 46.59 -23.65 2.36
CA THR A 597 47.33 -24.25 1.23
C THR A 597 46.51 -25.53 0.88
N VAL A 598 46.12 -25.84 -0.37
CA VAL A 598 46.88 -26.57 -1.42
C VAL A 598 46.44 -28.05 -1.68
N LYS A 599 46.14 -28.28 -2.96
CA LYS A 599 46.39 -29.46 -3.86
C LYS A 599 45.53 -30.75 -3.85
N ARG A 600 45.15 -31.04 -5.11
CA ARG A 600 45.29 -32.29 -5.92
C ARG A 600 44.09 -33.27 -6.04
N ARG A 601 43.40 -33.14 -7.20
CA ARG A 601 43.08 -34.11 -8.29
C ARG A 601 43.71 -35.54 -8.18
N PRO A 602 43.26 -36.60 -8.92
CA PRO A 602 42.33 -36.63 -10.09
C PRO A 602 41.40 -37.89 -10.31
N GLN A 603 40.59 -37.81 -11.39
CA GLN A 603 40.30 -38.85 -12.43
C GLN A 603 39.11 -39.84 -12.39
N LEU A 604 38.62 -40.11 -13.63
CA LEU A 604 37.72 -41.13 -14.20
C LEU A 604 36.20 -40.85 -14.14
N GLY A 605 35.42 -40.93 -15.22
CA GLY A 605 35.68 -41.26 -16.64
C GLY A 605 34.35 -41.45 -17.42
N ALA A 606 34.41 -41.19 -18.74
CA ALA A 606 33.58 -41.74 -19.83
C ALA A 606 32.05 -41.46 -19.85
N GLN A 607 31.29 -41.45 -20.95
CA GLN A 607 31.41 -41.31 -22.42
C GLN A 607 29.94 -41.45 -22.92
N ALA A 608 29.49 -40.67 -23.90
CA ALA A 608 28.69 -41.14 -25.05
C ALA A 608 28.21 -39.96 -25.94
N LYS A 609 28.28 -40.17 -27.25
CA LYS A 609 28.11 -39.25 -28.39
C LYS A 609 26.82 -39.67 -29.20
N PRO A 610 26.48 -39.13 -30.40
CA PRO A 610 25.13 -38.62 -30.72
C PRO A 610 24.49 -39.16 -32.04
N ALA A 611 23.39 -38.51 -32.48
CA ALA A 611 22.84 -38.34 -33.86
C ALA A 611 21.72 -39.33 -34.32
N PRO A 612 21.00 -39.12 -35.47
CA PRO A 612 20.74 -37.91 -36.32
C PRO A 612 19.29 -37.74 -36.89
N GLY A 613 19.04 -36.58 -37.57
CA GLY A 613 18.21 -36.40 -38.80
C GLY A 613 16.69 -36.16 -38.63
N ASN A 614 15.93 -35.47 -39.50
CA ASN A 614 16.14 -34.77 -40.77
C ASN A 614 14.80 -34.08 -41.19
N GLY A 615 14.85 -33.01 -42.01
CA GLY A 615 13.73 -32.50 -42.85
C GLY A 615 13.49 -30.98 -42.74
N LYS A 616 14.00 -30.13 -43.65
CA LYS A 616 13.39 -29.66 -44.94
C LYS A 616 12.04 -28.93 -44.71
N THR A 617 11.74 -27.70 -45.17
CA THR A 617 12.21 -26.86 -46.30
C THR A 617 11.60 -25.44 -46.19
N ALA A 618 12.32 -24.42 -46.65
CA ALA A 618 11.81 -23.07 -47.01
C ALA A 618 11.09 -23.10 -48.39
N PRO A 619 10.43 -22.01 -48.87
CA PRO A 619 11.08 -20.78 -49.41
C PRO A 619 10.46 -19.46 -48.85
N ALA A 620 11.16 -18.32 -48.75
CA ALA A 620 11.42 -17.26 -49.77
C ALA A 620 10.13 -16.78 -50.48
N GLY A 621 9.80 -15.50 -50.64
CA GLY A 621 10.44 -14.19 -50.41
C GLY A 621 9.38 -13.08 -50.64
N ASP A 622 9.83 -11.87 -50.96
CA ASP A 622 9.10 -10.65 -51.40
C ASP A 622 8.57 -9.76 -50.25
N ASP A 623 9.28 -8.66 -49.95
CA ASP A 623 9.23 -7.34 -50.62
C ASP A 623 7.96 -6.58 -50.22
N TRP A 624 8.12 -5.45 -49.51
CA TRP A 624 7.36 -4.21 -49.70
C TRP A 624 8.09 -3.04 -49.01
N GLU A 625 8.71 -2.20 -49.83
CA GLU A 625 8.99 -0.78 -49.53
C GLU A 625 7.71 0.06 -49.65
N SER A 626 7.67 1.15 -48.87
CA SER A 626 6.98 2.44 -49.09
C SER A 626 5.50 2.47 -49.47
N PHE A 627 4.68 3.06 -48.59
CA PHE A 627 4.01 4.35 -48.83
C PHE A 627 3.60 5.00 -47.50
#